data_AF-A0A0M9DGK6-F1
#
_entry.id   AF-A0A0M9DGK6-F1
#
_cell.length_a   1.000
_cell.length_b   1.000
_cell.length_c   1.000
_cell.angle_alpha   90.00
_cell.angle_beta   90.00
_cell.angle_gamma   90.00
#
_symmetry.space_group_name_H-M   'P 1'
#
loop_
_entity.id
_entity.type
_entity.pdbx_description
1 polymer ?
#
loop_
_entity_poly.entity_id
_entity_poly.type
_entity_poly.pdbx_seq_one_letter_code
_entity_poly.pdbx_strand_id
1 'polypeptide(L)'
;MYILIVLGIIAGMMIPMQTAVNNRLNLFTRSVFTTSFYSFLTGAILLLIANLIIDPSKFTLTFFAAQSFSYVWVTGGALGVIFLTGNIILLPKIGAALTVIITVTGQMVIGIMIDTFGWFGVEEKPLHV
;
A
#
# COMPACT_ATOMS: atom_id res chain seq x y z
N MET A 1 8.56 -7.93 20.38
CA MET A 1 9.27 -8.37 19.15
C MET A 1 8.51 -9.46 18.41
N TYR A 2 8.30 -10.65 19.00
CA TYR A 2 7.65 -11.78 18.30
C TYR A 2 6.24 -11.48 17.76
N ILE A 3 5.39 -10.76 18.51
CA ILE A 3 4.03 -10.38 18.05
C ILE A 3 4.10 -9.53 16.77
N LEU A 4 5.05 -8.59 16.69
CA LEU A 4 5.21 -7.73 15.52
C LEU A 4 5.68 -8.53 14.29
N ILE A 5 6.54 -9.53 14.50
CA ILE A 5 6.97 -10.45 13.44
C ILE A 5 5.77 -11.25 12.92
N VAL A 6 4.96 -11.83 13.81
CA VAL A 6 3.75 -12.57 13.40
C VAL A 6 2.77 -11.68 12.66
N LEU A 7 2.53 -10.46 13.15
CA LEU A 7 1.67 -9.48 12.47
C LEU A 7 2.22 -9.12 11.09
N GLY A 8 3.54 -8.95 10.96
CA GLY A 8 4.21 -8.71 9.68
C GLY A 8 4.03 -9.87 8.70
N ILE A 9 4.15 -11.11 9.16
CA ILE A 9 3.91 -12.31 8.33
C ILE A 9 2.45 -12.32 7.84
N ILE A 10 1.48 -12.13 8.74
CA ILE A 10 0.06 -12.11 8.39
C ILE A 10 -0.23 -11.00 7.37
N ALA A 11 0.27 -9.78 7.60
CA ALA A 11 0.12 -8.67 6.66
C ALA A 11 0.75 -8.98 5.29
N GLY A 12 1.95 -9.58 5.27
CA GLY A 12 2.62 -9.99 4.04
C GLY A 12 1.84 -11.04 3.25
N MET A 13 1.17 -11.98 3.92
CA MET A 13 0.30 -12.97 3.27
C MET A 13 -0.91 -12.35 2.56
N MET A 14 -1.37 -11.18 3.01
CA MET A 14 -2.53 -10.52 2.41
C MET A 14 -2.25 -10.00 1.00
N ILE A 15 -1.00 -9.65 0.65
CA ILE A 15 -0.64 -9.08 -0.66
C ILE A 15 -0.93 -10.03 -1.83
N PRO A 16 -0.42 -11.29 -1.86
CA PRO A 16 -0.74 -12.21 -2.94
C PRO A 16 -2.23 -12.58 -2.97
N MET A 17 -2.89 -12.67 -1.81
CA MET A 17 -4.33 -12.95 -1.73
C MET A 17 -5.15 -11.81 -2.33
N GLN A 18 -4.85 -10.56 -1.96
CA GLN A 18 -5.45 -9.37 -2.54
C GLN A 18 -5.22 -9.31 -4.05
N THR A 19 -4.00 -9.59 -4.51
CA THR A 19 -3.67 -9.58 -5.93
C THR A 19 -4.47 -10.62 -6.71
N ALA A 20 -4.66 -11.82 -6.16
CA ALA A 20 -5.49 -12.86 -6.77
C ALA A 20 -6.98 -12.46 -6.85
N VAL A 21 -7.53 -11.89 -5.77
CA VAL A 21 -8.92 -11.38 -5.74
C VAL A 21 -9.10 -10.25 -6.76
N ASN A 22 -8.15 -9.31 -6.84
CA ASN A 22 -8.21 -8.20 -7.79
C ASN A 22 -8.05 -8.66 -9.23
N ASN A 23 -7.23 -9.67 -9.49
CA ASN A 23 -7.18 -10.32 -10.81
C ASN A 23 -8.53 -10.92 -11.19
N ARG A 24 -9.22 -11.57 -10.25
CA ARG A 24 -10.57 -12.09 -10.49
C ARG A 24 -11.56 -10.96 -10.77
N LEU A 25 -11.50 -9.86 -10.01
CA LEU A 25 -12.31 -8.66 -10.28
C LEU A 25 -12.03 -8.09 -11.68
N ASN A 26 -10.77 -8.12 -12.12
CA ASN A 26 -10.35 -7.66 -13.43
C ASN A 26 -10.98 -8.43 -14.61
N LEU A 27 -11.37 -9.69 -14.40
CA LEU A 27 -12.11 -10.47 -15.40
C LEU A 27 -13.53 -9.91 -15.63
N PHE A 28 -14.13 -9.28 -14.63
CA PHE A 28 -15.46 -8.67 -14.72
C PHE A 28 -15.39 -7.25 -15.28
N THR A 29 -14.47 -6.43 -14.77
CA THR A 29 -14.33 -5.02 -15.19
C THR A 29 -13.66 -4.88 -16.56
N ARG A 30 -12.88 -5.87 -16.99
CA ARG A 30 -12.06 -5.86 -18.22
C ARG A 30 -11.15 -4.64 -18.33
N SER A 31 -10.78 -4.04 -17.20
CA SER A 31 -9.98 -2.81 -17.13
C SER A 31 -9.21 -2.77 -15.82
N VAL A 32 -7.87 -2.73 -15.90
CA VAL A 32 -6.99 -2.78 -14.73
C VAL A 32 -7.16 -1.53 -13.86
N PHE A 33 -7.34 -0.36 -14.48
CA PHE A 33 -7.57 0.88 -13.75
C PHE A 33 -8.93 0.88 -13.04
N THR A 34 -9.98 0.38 -13.70
CA THR A 34 -11.31 0.25 -13.10
C THR A 34 -11.31 -0.74 -11.94
N THR A 35 -10.63 -1.88 -12.09
CA THR A 35 -10.41 -2.84 -11.00
C THR A 35 -9.74 -2.18 -9.80
N SER A 36 -8.62 -1.50 -10.05
CA SER A 36 -7.86 -0.83 -8.99
C SER A 36 -8.69 0.24 -8.30
N PHE A 37 -9.48 1.01 -9.05
CA PHE A 37 -10.41 1.99 -8.50
C PHE A 37 -11.39 1.36 -7.52
N TYR A 38 -12.07 0.26 -7.88
CA TYR A 38 -13.00 -0.42 -6.97
C TYR A 38 -12.31 -1.02 -5.75
N SER A 39 -11.11 -1.59 -5.91
CA SER A 39 -10.32 -2.11 -4.79
C SER A 39 -9.92 -1.00 -3.81
N PHE A 40 -9.47 0.16 -4.31
CA PHE A 40 -9.15 1.31 -3.47
C PHE A 40 -10.40 1.95 -2.85
N LEU A 41 -11.51 2.03 -3.58
CA LEU A 41 -12.77 2.58 -3.09
C LEU A 41 -13.31 1.75 -1.91
N THR A 42 -13.33 0.43 -2.06
CA THR A 42 -13.76 -0.48 -0.98
C THR A 42 -12.84 -0.37 0.24
N GLY A 43 -11.52 -0.33 0.05
CA GLY A 43 -10.55 -0.08 1.12
C GLY A 43 -10.76 1.27 1.81
N ALA A 44 -10.99 2.33 1.05
CA ALA A 44 -11.23 3.68 1.56
C ALA A 44 -12.52 3.75 2.40
N ILE A 45 -13.60 3.10 1.96
CA ILE A 45 -14.86 3.03 2.72
C ILE A 45 -14.65 2.29 4.05
N LEU A 46 -13.95 1.14 4.03
CA LEU A 46 -13.67 0.38 5.25
C LEU A 46 -12.81 1.19 6.23
N LEU A 47 -11.77 1.87 5.73
CA LEU A 47 -10.93 2.74 6.55
C LEU A 47 -11.69 3.94 7.10
N LEU A 48 -12.59 4.54 6.31
CA LEU A 48 -13.44 5.63 6.78
C LEU A 48 -14.32 5.17 7.94
N ILE A 49 -15.01 4.04 7.80
CA ILE A 49 -15.86 3.47 8.85
C ILE A 49 -15.02 3.18 10.11
N ALA A 50 -13.85 2.55 9.95
CA ALA A 50 -12.97 2.24 11.07
C ALA A 50 -12.51 3.50 11.81
N ASN A 51 -12.12 4.56 11.08
CA ASN A 51 -11.68 5.81 11.71
C ASN A 51 -12.82 6.55 12.42
N LEU A 52 -14.04 6.51 11.88
CA LEU A 52 -15.20 7.10 12.54
C LEU A 52 -15.53 6.39 13.87
N ILE A 53 -15.16 5.11 14.01
CA ILE A 53 -15.35 4.35 15.26
C ILE A 53 -14.19 4.58 16.23
N ILE A 54 -12.95 4.52 15.74
CA ILE A 54 -11.75 4.53 16.58
C ILE A 54 -11.37 5.96 17.01
N ASP A 55 -11.33 6.89 16.06
CA ASP A 55 -10.84 8.26 16.27
C ASP A 55 -11.76 9.30 15.58
N PRO A 56 -13.05 9.40 15.97
CA PRO A 56 -14.01 10.29 15.31
C PRO A 56 -13.59 11.77 15.32
N SER A 57 -12.79 12.18 16.31
CA SER A 57 -12.28 13.56 16.44
C SER A 57 -11.39 13.99 15.26
N LYS A 58 -10.74 13.03 14.57
CA LYS A 58 -9.88 13.27 13.41
C LYS A 58 -10.65 13.50 12.11
N PHE A 59 -11.97 13.29 12.11
CA PHE A 59 -12.86 13.54 10.97
C PHE A 59 -13.73 14.79 11.16
N THR A 60 -13.23 15.77 11.91
CA THR A 60 -13.89 17.06 12.12
C THR A 60 -13.34 18.14 11.20
N LEU A 61 -14.19 19.11 10.83
CA LEU A 61 -13.76 20.28 10.04
C LEU A 61 -12.61 21.04 10.73
N THR A 62 -12.65 21.14 12.06
CA THR A 62 -11.61 21.78 12.86
C THR A 62 -10.26 21.07 12.74
N PHE A 63 -10.25 19.73 12.74
CA PHE A 63 -9.01 18.97 12.57
C PHE A 63 -8.38 19.25 11.20
N PHE A 64 -9.16 19.14 10.12
CA PHE A 64 -8.67 19.36 8.76
C PHE A 64 -8.24 20.81 8.51
N ALA A 65 -8.96 21.79 9.07
CA ALA A 65 -8.60 23.20 8.97
C ALA A 65 -7.27 23.54 9.67
N ALA A 66 -6.88 22.75 10.67
CA ALA A 66 -5.61 22.91 11.37
C ALA A 66 -4.41 22.24 10.67
N GLN A 67 -4.63 21.49 9.59
CA GLN A 67 -3.55 20.79 8.89
C GLN A 67 -2.95 21.62 7.75
N SER A 68 -1.63 21.47 7.55
CA SER A 68 -0.98 21.88 6.31
C SER A 68 -1.01 20.73 5.30
N PHE A 69 -1.79 20.91 4.22
CA PHE A 69 -1.81 19.94 3.13
C PHE A 69 -0.48 19.99 2.36
N SER A 70 0.26 18.89 2.40
CA SER A 70 1.52 18.68 1.68
C SER A 70 1.36 17.52 0.69
N TYR A 71 2.36 17.31 -0.16
CA TYR A 71 2.39 16.22 -1.15
C TYR A 71 2.16 14.83 -0.50
N VAL A 72 2.57 14.65 0.75
CA VAL A 72 2.45 13.40 1.52
C VAL A 72 1.00 12.91 1.63
N TRP A 73 0.03 13.81 1.60
CA TRP A 73 -1.40 13.46 1.66
C TRP A 73 -1.87 12.68 0.43
N VAL A 74 -1.17 12.76 -0.69
CA VAL A 74 -1.58 12.17 -1.97
C VAL A 74 -0.57 11.13 -2.47
N THR A 75 0.73 11.31 -2.21
CA THR A 75 1.77 10.44 -2.76
C THR A 75 1.63 9.00 -2.32
N GLY A 76 1.26 8.72 -1.07
CA GLY A 76 1.04 7.35 -0.58
C GLY A 76 -0.04 6.62 -1.38
N GLY A 77 -1.18 7.29 -1.63
CA GLY A 77 -2.26 6.74 -2.45
C GLY A 77 -1.83 6.52 -3.91
N ALA A 78 -1.13 7.50 -4.49
CA ALA A 78 -0.62 7.40 -5.86
C ALA A 78 0.35 6.22 -6.05
N LEU A 79 1.30 6.04 -5.13
CA LEU A 79 2.23 4.90 -5.13
C LEU A 79 1.49 3.57 -4.96
N GLY A 80 0.46 3.53 -4.10
CA GLY A 80 -0.40 2.37 -3.94
C GLY A 80 -1.11 1.96 -5.23
N VAL A 81 -1.61 2.93 -6.01
CA VAL A 81 -2.25 2.66 -7.31
C VAL A 81 -1.27 2.01 -8.29
N ILE A 82 -0.04 2.52 -8.37
CA ILE A 82 1.02 1.94 -9.21
C ILE A 82 1.35 0.51 -8.76
N PHE A 83 1.54 0.32 -7.46
CA PHE A 83 1.86 -0.99 -6.88
C PHE A 83 0.78 -2.02 -7.17
N LEU A 84 -0.49 -1.70 -6.89
CA LEU A 84 -1.60 -2.62 -7.11
C LEU A 84 -1.79 -2.93 -8.60
N THR A 85 -1.78 -1.89 -9.44
CA THR A 85 -1.94 -2.02 -10.90
C THR A 85 -0.85 -2.91 -11.48
N GLY A 86 0.41 -2.71 -11.07
CA GLY A 86 1.52 -3.56 -11.46
C GLY A 86 1.30 -5.02 -11.07
N ASN A 87 0.90 -5.28 -9.82
CA ASN A 87 0.62 -6.64 -9.35
C ASN A 87 -0.51 -7.34 -10.13
N ILE A 88 -1.58 -6.62 -10.49
CA ILE A 88 -2.66 -7.15 -11.33
C ILE A 88 -2.13 -7.54 -12.72
N ILE A 89 -1.23 -6.74 -13.30
CA ILE A 89 -0.64 -7.01 -14.62
C ILE A 89 0.35 -8.17 -14.56
N LEU A 90 1.13 -8.29 -13.48
CA LEU A 90 2.22 -9.26 -13.35
C LEU A 90 1.71 -10.66 -13.03
N LEU A 91 0.77 -10.80 -12.08
CA LEU A 91 0.30 -12.11 -11.61
C LEU A 91 -0.09 -13.10 -12.72
N PRO A 92 -0.90 -12.73 -13.74
CA PRO A 92 -1.28 -13.68 -14.79
C PRO A 92 -0.13 -14.00 -15.77
N LYS A 93 0.91 -13.17 -15.82
CA LYS A 93 2.04 -13.32 -16.74
C LYS A 93 3.15 -14.20 -16.18
N ILE A 94 3.45 -14.04 -14.89
CA ILE A 94 4.62 -14.68 -14.26
C ILE A 94 4.27 -15.49 -13.01
N GLY A 95 3.00 -15.54 -12.63
CA GLY A 95 2.52 -16.26 -11.45
C GLY A 95 2.65 -15.49 -10.14
N ALA A 96 1.93 -15.93 -9.10
CA ALA A 96 1.83 -15.22 -7.83
C ALA A 96 3.17 -15.17 -7.06
N ALA A 97 3.86 -16.31 -6.93
CA ALA A 97 5.11 -16.39 -6.17
C ALA A 97 6.19 -15.48 -6.74
N LEU A 98 6.42 -15.54 -8.06
CA LEU A 98 7.42 -14.70 -8.71
C LEU A 98 7.04 -13.22 -8.67
N THR A 99 5.75 -12.88 -8.80
CA THR A 99 5.25 -11.50 -8.62
C THR A 99 5.60 -10.94 -7.23
N VAL A 100 5.43 -11.74 -6.16
CA VAL A 100 5.83 -11.33 -4.81
C VAL A 100 7.34 -11.17 -4.70
N ILE A 101 8.13 -12.12 -5.21
CA ILE A 101 9.61 -12.06 -5.12
C ILE A 101 10.15 -10.78 -5.78
N ILE A 102 9.73 -10.47 -7.01
CA ILE A 102 10.25 -9.28 -7.71
C ILE A 102 9.78 -7.98 -7.07
N THR A 103 8.55 -7.93 -6.55
CA THR A 103 8.01 -6.72 -5.91
C THR A 103 8.67 -6.47 -4.56
N VAL A 104 8.88 -7.51 -3.75
CA VAL A 104 9.64 -7.43 -2.50
C VAL A 104 11.09 -7.01 -2.78
N THR A 105 11.70 -7.51 -3.85
CA THR A 105 13.05 -7.07 -4.25
C THR A 105 13.10 -5.56 -4.52
N GLY A 106 12.14 -5.03 -5.30
CA GLY A 106 12.03 -3.58 -5.54
C GLY A 106 11.74 -2.78 -4.27
N GLN A 107 10.90 -3.30 -3.37
CA GLN A 107 10.64 -2.71 -2.06
C GLN A 107 11.90 -2.63 -1.20
N MET A 108 12.74 -3.68 -1.19
CA MET A 108 14.01 -3.67 -0.47
C MET A 108 14.98 -2.61 -1.00
N VAL A 109 15.10 -2.47 -2.33
CA VAL A 109 15.96 -1.45 -2.95
C VAL A 109 15.53 -0.05 -2.51
N ILE A 110 14.25 0.28 -2.64
CA ILE A 110 13.74 1.60 -2.22
C ILE A 110 13.82 1.79 -0.70
N GLY A 111 13.56 0.74 0.09
CA GLY A 111 13.69 0.79 1.55
C GLY A 111 15.11 1.15 1.99
N ILE A 112 16.11 0.50 1.37
CA ILE A 112 17.52 0.81 1.61
C ILE A 112 17.84 2.27 1.24
N MET A 113 17.33 2.76 0.10
CA MET A 113 17.53 4.16 -0.30
C MET A 113 16.88 5.14 0.68
N ILE A 114 15.66 4.84 1.16
CA ILE A 114 14.96 5.68 2.14
C ILE A 114 15.79 5.77 3.43
N ASP A 115 16.25 4.63 3.95
CA ASP A 115 17.03 4.58 5.18
C ASP A 115 18.39 5.27 5.02
N THR A 116 19.06 5.11 3.87
CA THR A 116 20.40 5.65 3.63
C THR A 116 20.38 7.17 3.41
N PHE A 117 19.36 7.69 2.72
CA PHE A 117 19.28 9.10 2.31
C PHE A 117 18.28 9.93 3.12
N GLY A 118 17.66 9.35 4.16
CA GLY A 118 16.71 10.06 5.02
C GLY A 118 15.47 10.57 4.27
N TRP A 119 15.05 9.89 3.19
CA TRP A 119 13.90 10.34 2.40
C TRP A 119 12.65 10.45 3.28
N PHE A 120 11.82 11.46 3.01
CA PHE A 120 10.61 11.77 3.77
C PHE A 120 10.85 12.14 5.26
N GLY A 121 12.08 12.49 5.63
CA GLY A 121 12.44 12.87 7.00
C GLY A 121 12.63 11.67 7.94
N VAL A 122 12.89 10.49 7.38
CA VAL A 122 13.26 9.30 8.15
C VAL A 122 14.67 9.47 8.71
N GLU A 123 14.92 8.92 9.90
CA GLU A 123 16.26 8.92 10.52
C GLU A 123 17.26 8.18 9.63
N GLU A 124 18.33 8.86 9.22
CA GLU A 124 19.37 8.30 8.37
C GLU A 124 20.10 7.15 9.07
N LYS A 125 20.12 5.99 8.42
CA LYS A 125 20.88 4.81 8.84
C LYS A 125 21.89 4.51 7.74
N PRO A 126 23.16 4.94 7.91
CA PRO A 126 24.18 4.72 6.90
C PRO A 126 24.29 3.25 6.56
N LEU A 127 24.44 2.95 5.26
CA LEU A 127 24.72 1.59 4.85
C LEU A 127 26.10 1.19 5.39
N HIS A 128 26.12 0.31 6.38
CA HIS A 128 27.37 -0.30 6.84
C HIS A 128 27.62 -1.51 5.92
N VAL A 129 28.45 -1.30 4.89
CA VAL A 129 28.96 -2.38 4.01
C VAL A 129 30.05 -3.15 4.71
#